data_AF-M2R3H1-F1
#
_entry.id   AF-M2R3H1-F1
#
_cell.length_a   1.000
_cell.length_b   1.000
_cell.length_c   1.000
_cell.angle_alpha   90.00
_cell.angle_beta   90.00
_cell.angle_gamma   90.00
#
_symmetry.space_group_name_H-M   'P 1'
#
loop_
_entity.id
_entity.type
_entity.pdbx_description
1 polymer ?
#
loop_
_entity_poly.entity_id
_entity_poly.type
_entity_poly.pdbx_seq_one_letter_code
_entity_poly.pdbx_strand_id
1 'polypeptide(L)'
;MDEVLQQRQMGVKDLAVDLKDGIRVINFFELLSGKTLKEKYDLRPKNRIQMVHNLHLAMQFLEKEMLVRNPGCFAEDVVDADIHGVKLILGLLYTLYRKYRLSVL
;
A
#
# COMPACT_ATOMS: atom_id res chain seq x y z
N MET A 1 0.19 8.23 -6.79
CA MET A 1 -0.70 7.15 -6.32
C MET A 1 -2.03 7.25 -7.04
N ASP A 2 -2.70 8.40 -6.99
CA ASP A 2 -4.00 8.59 -7.65
C ASP A 2 -3.98 8.25 -9.15
N GLU A 3 -3.02 8.77 -9.91
CA GLU A 3 -2.89 8.46 -11.35
C GLU A 3 -2.77 6.95 -11.62
N VAL A 4 -2.08 6.21 -10.75
CA VAL A 4 -1.92 4.75 -10.88
C VAL A 4 -3.24 4.07 -10.56
N LEU A 5 -3.87 4.41 -9.43
CA LEU A 5 -5.11 3.78 -8.99
C LEU A 5 -6.35 4.16 -9.81
N GLN A 6 -6.31 5.28 -10.54
CA GLN A 6 -7.37 5.65 -11.50
C GLN A 6 -7.59 4.57 -12.57
N GLN A 7 -6.56 3.79 -12.91
CA GLN A 7 -6.69 2.63 -13.82
C GLN A 7 -7.68 1.57 -13.33
N ARG A 8 -7.93 1.50 -12.01
CA ARG A 8 -8.92 0.62 -11.36
C ARG A 8 -10.10 1.39 -10.76
N GLN A 9 -10.24 2.70 -11.05
CA GLN A 9 -11.27 3.57 -10.46
C GLN A 9 -11.19 3.66 -8.92
N MET A 10 -9.98 3.56 -8.36
CA MET A 10 -9.74 3.51 -6.91
C MET A 10 -9.07 4.78 -6.37
N GLY A 11 -9.71 5.93 -6.54
CA GLY A 11 -9.16 7.20 -6.04
C GLY A 11 -8.87 7.20 -4.54
N VAL A 12 -7.87 7.99 -4.13
CA VAL A 12 -7.56 8.30 -2.73
C VAL A 12 -7.81 9.79 -2.52
N LYS A 13 -8.62 10.13 -1.51
CA LYS A 13 -8.87 11.51 -1.10
C LYS A 13 -8.15 11.83 0.20
N ASP A 14 -8.12 10.87 1.11
CA ASP A 14 -7.44 10.98 2.40
C ASP A 14 -6.59 9.73 2.66
N LEU A 15 -5.26 9.92 2.68
CA LEU A 15 -4.31 8.83 2.92
C LEU A 15 -4.49 8.16 4.28
N ALA A 16 -4.93 8.90 5.31
CA ALA A 16 -5.09 8.38 6.66
C ALA A 16 -6.29 7.41 6.77
N VAL A 17 -7.28 7.56 5.90
CA VAL A 17 -8.54 6.82 5.97
C VAL A 17 -8.66 5.81 4.82
N ASP A 18 -8.36 6.21 3.59
CA ASP A 18 -8.66 5.41 2.40
C ASP A 18 -7.72 4.21 2.21
N LEU A 19 -6.57 4.20 2.88
CA LEU A 19 -5.60 3.11 2.84
C LEU A 19 -5.78 2.08 3.97
N LYS A 20 -6.60 2.40 4.96
CA LYS A 20 -6.76 1.66 6.22
C LYS A 20 -7.16 0.20 6.00
N ASP A 21 -7.96 -0.08 4.97
CA ASP A 21 -8.43 -1.44 4.65
C ASP A 21 -7.40 -2.33 3.92
N GLY A 22 -6.28 -1.76 3.50
CA GLY A 22 -5.22 -2.43 2.73
C GLY A 22 -5.55 -2.71 1.26
N ILE A 23 -6.80 -2.56 0.82
CA ILE A 23 -7.24 -2.88 -0.54
C ILE A 23 -6.54 -1.96 -1.55
N ARG A 24 -6.56 -0.65 -1.30
CA ARG A 24 -5.90 0.32 -2.19
C ARG A 24 -4.39 0.16 -2.20
N VAL A 25 -3.78 -0.22 -1.07
CA VAL A 25 -2.33 -0.45 -0.99
C VAL A 25 -1.93 -1.65 -1.84
N ILE A 26 -2.65 -2.78 -1.72
CA ILE A 26 -2.42 -3.97 -2.54
C ILE A 26 -2.57 -3.64 -4.04
N ASN A 27 -3.68 -3.01 -4.42
CA ASN A 27 -3.95 -2.66 -5.82
C ASN A 27 -2.90 -1.70 -6.39
N PHE A 28 -2.46 -0.72 -5.58
CA PHE A 28 -1.40 0.20 -5.97
C PHE A 28 -0.08 -0.54 -6.22
N PHE A 29 0.30 -1.47 -5.33
CA PHE A 29 1.54 -2.24 -5.47
C PHE A 29 1.51 -3.18 -6.68
N GLU A 30 0.37 -3.82 -6.95
CA GLU A 30 0.21 -4.66 -8.13
C GLU A 30 0.37 -3.84 -9.42
N LEU A 31 -0.34 -2.72 -9.53
CA LEU A 31 -0.27 -1.84 -10.70
C LEU A 31 1.13 -1.25 -10.89
N LEU A 32 1.76 -0.82 -9.81
CA LEU A 32 3.09 -0.22 -9.86
C LEU A 32 4.17 -1.24 -10.26
N SER A 33 4.05 -2.49 -9.82
CA SER A 33 5.03 -3.54 -10.09
C SER A 33 4.75 -4.36 -11.35
N GLY A 34 3.52 -4.32 -11.87
CA GLY A 34 3.06 -5.22 -12.93
C GLY A 34 2.92 -6.68 -12.47
N LYS A 35 2.98 -6.95 -11.16
CA LYS A 35 2.87 -8.29 -10.57
C LYS A 35 1.56 -8.42 -9.78
N THR A 36 1.11 -9.65 -9.55
CA THR A 36 -0.11 -9.95 -8.79
C THR A 36 0.24 -10.55 -7.44
N LEU A 37 -0.42 -10.09 -6.38
CA LEU A 37 -0.32 -10.69 -5.05
C LEU A 37 -1.11 -12.01 -5.05
N LYS A 38 -0.43 -13.13 -4.79
CA LYS A 38 -1.02 -14.47 -4.94
C LYS A 38 -1.74 -14.95 -3.68
N GLU A 39 -1.32 -14.44 -2.53
CA GLU A 39 -1.92 -14.70 -1.23
C GLU A 39 -3.36 -14.18 -1.19
N LYS A 40 -4.25 -14.94 -0.56
CA LYS A 40 -5.65 -14.52 -0.42
C LYS A 40 -5.76 -13.43 0.65
N TYR A 41 -6.34 -12.29 0.29
CA TYR A 41 -6.65 -11.19 1.19
C TYR A 41 -8.17 -10.94 1.26
N ASP A 42 -8.62 -10.26 2.32
CA ASP A 42 -10.04 -9.95 2.51
C ASP A 42 -10.46 -8.80 1.59
N LEU A 43 -11.34 -9.06 0.62
CA LEU A 43 -11.85 -8.03 -0.32
C LEU A 43 -12.81 -7.01 0.33
N ARG A 44 -13.34 -7.34 1.52
CA ARG A 44 -14.27 -6.51 2.30
C ARG A 44 -13.94 -6.63 3.78
N PRO A 45 -12.76 -6.14 4.22
CA PRO A 45 -12.34 -6.28 5.61
C PRO A 45 -13.27 -5.44 6.50
N LYS A 46 -13.83 -6.06 7.54
CA LYS A 46 -14.82 -5.44 8.43
C LYS A 46 -14.25 -5.04 9.79
N ASN A 47 -13.13 -5.63 10.17
CA ASN A 47 -12.52 -5.39 11.47
C ASN A 47 -11.01 -5.13 11.33
N ARG A 48 -10.43 -4.54 12.37
CA ARG A 48 -9.01 -4.15 12.39
C ARG A 48 -8.07 -5.32 12.11
N ILE A 49 -8.41 -6.54 12.55
CA ILE A 49 -7.58 -7.74 12.34
C ILE A 49 -7.46 -8.06 10.85
N GLN A 50 -8.58 -8.04 10.11
CA GLN A 50 -8.58 -8.25 8.65
C GLN A 50 -7.83 -7.14 7.90
N MET A 51 -7.99 -5.89 8.34
CA MET A 51 -7.29 -4.74 7.75
C MET A 51 -5.76 -4.86 7.94
N VAL A 52 -5.31 -5.17 9.16
CA VAL A 52 -3.89 -5.43 9.46
C VAL A 52 -3.38 -6.61 8.64
N HIS A 53 -4.17 -7.69 8.52
CA HIS A 53 -3.76 -8.85 7.73
C HIS A 53 -3.53 -8.49 6.25
N ASN A 54 -4.47 -7.76 5.62
CA ASN A 54 -4.30 -7.27 4.25
C ASN A 54 -3.04 -6.43 4.09
N LEU A 55 -2.79 -5.49 5.00
CA LEU A 55 -1.63 -4.62 4.94
C LEU A 55 -0.32 -5.38 5.22
N HIS A 56 -0.35 -6.39 6.09
CA HIS A 56 0.80 -7.25 6.31
C HIS A 56 1.17 -8.02 5.03
N LEU A 57 0.18 -8.56 4.31
CA LEU A 57 0.40 -9.18 3.00
C LEU A 57 0.97 -8.18 1.99
N ALA A 58 0.46 -6.94 1.96
CA ALA A 58 0.98 -5.90 1.09
C ALA A 58 2.46 -5.56 1.40
N MET A 59 2.84 -5.47 2.69
CA MET A 59 4.23 -5.21 3.09
C MET A 59 5.14 -6.41 2.78
N GLN A 60 4.65 -7.64 2.90
CA GLN A 60 5.42 -8.82 2.47
C GLN A 60 5.63 -8.83 0.95
N PHE A 61 4.60 -8.48 0.17
CA PHE A 61 4.68 -8.35 -1.28
C PHE A 61 5.70 -7.28 -1.71
N LEU A 62 5.71 -6.14 -1.02
CA LEU A 62 6.68 -5.06 -1.23
C LEU A 62 8.14 -5.56 -1.15
N GLU A 63 8.46 -6.37 -0.13
CA GLU A 63 9.82 -6.85 0.08
C GLU A 63 10.17 -8.04 -0.81
N LYS A 64 9.28 -9.04 -0.89
CA LYS A 64 9.57 -10.32 -1.57
C LYS A 64 9.40 -10.24 -3.08
N GLU A 65 8.37 -9.55 -3.55
CA GLU A 65 8.01 -9.53 -4.97
C GLU A 65 8.46 -8.24 -5.65
N MET A 66 8.25 -7.09 -5.02
CA MET A 66 8.69 -5.81 -5.58
C MET A 66 10.19 -5.55 -5.33
N LEU A 67 10.83 -6.34 -4.45
CA LEU A 67 12.23 -6.18 -4.04
C LEU A 67 12.53 -4.75 -3.54
N VAL A 68 11.57 -4.11 -2.88
CA VAL A 68 11.72 -2.77 -2.30
C VAL A 68 12.00 -2.95 -0.81
N ARG A 69 13.10 -2.38 -0.33
CA ARG A 69 13.37 -2.35 1.12
C ARG A 69 12.36 -1.43 1.81
N ASN A 70 11.64 -1.97 2.79
CA ASN A 70 10.69 -1.18 3.58
C ASN A 70 11.45 -0.10 4.40
N PRO A 71 11.06 1.19 4.31
CA PRO A 71 11.68 2.28 5.09
C PRO A 71 11.25 2.32 6.57
N GLY A 72 10.52 1.32 7.06
CA GLY A 72 10.01 1.24 8.43
C GLY A 72 8.52 1.62 8.55
N CYS A 73 7.73 1.40 7.51
CA CYS A 73 6.27 1.53 7.55
C CYS A 73 5.65 0.13 7.67
N PHE A 74 5.03 -0.16 8.80
CA PHE A 74 4.39 -1.43 9.10
C PHE A 74 2.87 -1.36 8.89
N ALA A 75 2.20 -2.50 9.03
CA ALA A 75 0.76 -2.59 8.78
C ALA A 75 -0.05 -1.70 9.73
N GLU A 76 0.33 -1.69 11.01
CA GLU A 76 -0.28 -0.89 12.07
C GLU A 76 -0.17 0.62 11.80
N ASP A 77 0.97 1.06 11.26
CA ASP A 77 1.20 2.46 10.90
C ASP A 77 0.24 2.95 9.80
N VAL A 78 -0.26 2.03 8.97
CA VAL A 78 -1.24 2.34 7.92
C VAL A 78 -2.67 2.23 8.45
N VAL A 79 -2.97 1.19 9.24
CA VAL A 79 -4.32 1.00 9.80
C VAL A 79 -4.70 2.12 10.77
N ASP A 80 -3.76 2.60 11.58
CA ASP A 80 -4.02 3.59 12.62
C ASP A 80 -3.52 5.00 12.23
N ALA A 81 -3.37 5.26 10.92
CA ALA A 81 -2.86 6.52 10.39
C ALA A 81 -3.78 7.73 10.68
N ASP A 82 -5.06 7.49 10.92
CA ASP A 82 -6.02 8.49 11.40
C ASP A 82 -5.69 8.99 12.82
N ILE A 83 -4.98 8.19 13.61
CA ILE A 83 -4.56 8.51 14.98
C ILE A 83 -3.13 9.06 15.00
N HIS A 84 -2.21 8.43 14.26
CA HIS A 84 -0.78 8.70 14.35
C HIS A 84 -0.21 9.55 13.20
N GLY A 85 -1.03 9.85 12.20
CA GLY A 85 -0.67 10.63 11.02
C GLY A 85 0.06 9.81 9.95
N VAL A 86 0.24 10.43 8.79
CA VAL A 86 0.63 9.74 7.54
C VAL A 86 2.15 9.74 7.27
N LYS A 87 2.98 10.16 8.23
CA LYS A 87 4.44 10.36 7.99
C LYS A 87 5.13 9.11 7.45
N LEU A 88 4.83 7.94 8.01
CA LEU A 88 5.43 6.67 7.59
C LEU A 88 4.90 6.22 6.22
N ILE A 89 3.59 6.42 5.95
CA ILE A 89 2.98 6.21 4.63
C ILE A 89 3.70 7.07 3.58
N LEU A 90 3.91 8.36 3.86
CA LEU A 90 4.62 9.26 2.94
C LEU A 90 6.06 8.80 2.68
N GLY A 91 6.77 8.32 3.71
CA GLY A 91 8.11 7.74 3.56
C GLY A 91 8.14 6.52 2.65
N LEU A 92 7.14 5.65 2.76
CA LEU A 92 6.95 4.49 1.87
C LEU A 92 6.65 4.92 0.44
N LEU A 93 5.69 5.85 0.25
CA LEU A 93 5.35 6.37 -1.07
C LEU A 93 6.53 7.06 -1.75
N TYR A 94 7.35 7.80 -1.00
CA TYR A 94 8.57 8.40 -1.52
C TYR A 94 9.60 7.34 -1.96
N THR A 95 9.76 6.28 -1.17
CA THR A 95 10.65 5.16 -1.52
C THR A 95 10.22 4.51 -2.83
N LEU A 96 8.92 4.23 -2.99
CA LEU A 96 8.33 3.69 -4.20
C LEU A 96 8.49 4.64 -5.38
N TYR A 97 8.19 5.93 -5.18
CA TYR A 97 8.37 6.97 -6.19
C TYR A 97 9.79 6.97 -6.73
N ARG A 98 10.81 6.95 -5.86
CA ARG A 98 12.21 6.95 -6.32
C ARG A 98 12.54 5.72 -7.13
N LYS A 99 12.14 4.53 -6.68
CA LYS A 99 12.45 3.28 -7.38
C LYS A 99 11.79 3.19 -8.75
N TYR A 100 10.53 3.59 -8.85
CA TYR A 100 9.73 3.43 -10.07
C TYR A 100 9.73 4.65 -11.00
N ARG A 101 10.17 5.84 -10.55
CA ARG A 101 10.50 6.96 -11.45
C ARG A 101 11.87 6.81 -12.11
N LEU A 102 12.84 6.20 -11.43
CA LEU A 102 14.17 5.95 -12.02
C LEU A 102 14.17 4.92 -13.15
N SER A 103 13.05 4.22 -13.41
CA SER A 103 12.92 3.34 -14.57
C SER A 103 12.30 4.01 -15.80
N VAL A 104 11.98 5.30 -15.73
CA VAL A 104 11.40 6.12 -16.82
C VAL A 104 12.40 7.21 -17.28
N LEU A 105 13.64 7.15 -16.80
CA LEU A 105 14.81 7.87 -17.32
C LEU A 105 15.84 6.83 -17.77
#